data_AF-A0A0F9FZK5-F1
#
_entry.id   AF-A0A0F9FZK5-F1
#
_cell.length_a   1.000
_cell.length_b   1.000
_cell.length_c   1.000
_cell.angle_alpha   90.00
_cell.angle_beta   90.00
_cell.angle_gamma   90.00
#
_symmetry.space_group_name_H-M   'P 1'
#
loop_
_entity.id
_entity.type
_entity.pdbx_description
1 polymer ?
#
loop_
_entity_poly.entity_id
_entity_poly.type
_entity_poly.pdbx_seq_one_letter_code
_entity_poly.pdbx_strand_id
1 'polypeptide(L)' 'MITIKGVILAGGTGSRLSPLTKVTNKHLLPVYDEPMIYK' A
#
# COMPACT_ATOMS: atom_id res chain seq x y z
N MET A 1 -9.70 20.48 -22.51
CA MET A 1 -9.21 20.57 -21.12
C MET A 1 -8.45 19.29 -20.80
N ILE A 2 -7.20 19.37 -20.36
CA ILE A 2 -6.37 18.19 -20.08
C ILE A 2 -6.65 17.76 -18.63
N THR A 3 -6.96 16.49 -18.38
CA THR A 3 -7.16 15.96 -17.02
C THR A 3 -5.83 15.45 -16.46
N ILE A 4 -5.46 15.87 -15.25
CA ILE A 4 -4.29 15.33 -14.56
C ILE A 4 -4.60 13.91 -14.09
N LYS A 5 -3.68 12.97 -14.37
CA LYS A 5 -3.76 11.60 -13.86
C LYS A 5 -2.72 11.43 -12.76
N GLY A 6 -3.12 10.78 -11.66
CA GLY A 6 -2.22 10.38 -10.57
C GLY A 6 -1.82 8.91 -10.70
N VAL A 7 -0.60 8.59 -10.25
CA VAL A 7 -0.09 7.22 -10.16
C VAL A 7 0.58 7.06 -8.79
N ILE A 8 0.27 5.97 -8.09
CA ILE A 8 0.90 5.58 -6.82
C ILE A 8 1.63 4.25 -7.03
N LEU A 9 2.91 4.20 -6.66
CA LEU A 9 3.69 2.96 -6.72
C LEU A 9 3.49 2.14 -5.44
N ALA A 10 2.50 1.26 -5.45
CA ALA A 10 2.15 0.38 -4.32
C ALA A 10 2.82 -1.01 -4.38
N GLY A 11 4.04 -1.10 -4.92
CA GLY A 11 4.80 -2.35 -5.10
C GLY A 11 5.82 -2.67 -4.00
N GLY A 12 6.52 -3.80 -4.14
CA GLY A 12 7.60 -4.24 -3.23
C GLY A 12 7.16 -5.27 -2.18
N THR A 13 8.12 -6.06 -1.69
CA THR A 13 7.86 -7.22 -0.81
C THR A 13 7.73 -6.88 0.68
N GLY A 14 8.13 -5.67 1.10
CA GLY A 14 7.98 -5.24 2.49
C GLY A 14 8.72 -6.12 3.51
N SER A 15 9.89 -6.66 3.15
CA SER A 15 10.63 -7.65 3.96
C SER A 15 10.98 -7.21 5.38
N ARG A 16 11.11 -5.89 5.63
CA ARG A 16 11.34 -5.31 6.97
C ARG A 16 10.16 -5.54 7.94
N LEU A 17 8.96 -5.77 7.42
CA LEU A 17 7.74 -6.04 8.20
C LEU A 17 7.41 -7.54 8.24
N SER A 18 8.33 -8.42 7.82
CA SER A 18 8.14 -9.87 7.95
C SER A 18 7.86 -10.21 9.43
N PRO A 19 6.85 -11.06 9.74
CA PRO A 19 6.09 -11.91 8.82
C PRO A 19 4.78 -11.29 8.27
N LEU A 20 4.41 -10.07 8.67
CA LEU A 20 3.12 -9.46 8.31
C LEU A 20 2.92 -9.33 6.80
N THR A 21 4.01 -9.16 6.06
CA THR A 21 4.03 -8.97 4.59
C THR A 21 4.17 -10.26 3.78
N LYS A 22 4.14 -11.45 4.43
CA LYS A 22 4.16 -12.74 3.71
C LYS A 22 2.84 -13.06 3.00
N VAL A 23 1.71 -12.70 3.62
CA VAL A 23 0.37 -13.05 3.15
C VAL A 23 -0.27 -11.92 2.33
N THR A 24 0.11 -10.67 2.63
CA THR A 24 -0.42 -9.48 1.95
C THR A 24 0.65 -8.40 1.78
N ASN A 25 0.43 -7.49 0.82
CA ASN A 25 1.34 -6.37 0.59
C ASN A 25 1.25 -5.35 1.73
N LYS A 26 2.36 -4.65 2.03
CA LYS A 26 2.40 -3.59 3.06
C LYS A 26 1.32 -2.52 2.89
N HIS A 27 0.97 -2.17 1.65
CA HIS A 27 0.00 -1.10 1.35
C HIS A 27 -1.45 -1.52 1.68
N LEU A 28 -1.71 -2.81 1.87
CA LEU A 28 -3.02 -3.33 2.26
C LEU A 28 -3.12 -3.62 3.76
N LEU A 29 -2.05 -3.39 4.53
CA LEU A 29 -2.09 -3.55 5.98
C LEU A 29 -2.98 -2.46 6.60
N PRO A 30 -3.75 -2.79 7.64
CA PRO A 30 -4.61 -1.82 8.32
C PRO A 30 -3.78 -0.81 9.11
N VAL A 31 -4.15 0.46 8.96
CA VAL A 31 -3.75 1.59 9.80
C VAL A 31 -5.02 2.05 10.52
N TYR A 32 -5.17 1.60 11.76
CA TYR A 32 -6.43 1.71 12.52
C TYR A 32 -7.59 1.02 11.79
N ASP A 33 -8.48 1.78 11.16
CA ASP A 33 -9.70 1.33 10.49
C ASP A 33 -9.61 1.30 8.96
N GLU A 34 -8.55 1.85 8.37
CA GLU A 34 -8.37 1.94 6.92
C GLU A 34 -7.09 1.23 6.44
N PRO A 35 -7.01 0.74 5.20
CA PRO A 35 -5.77 0.18 4.66
C PRO A 35 -4.73 1.29 4.40
N MET A 36 -3.43 1.00 4.48
CA MET A 36 -2.36 1.97 4.28
C MET A 36 -2.38 2.72 2.93
N ILE A 37 -2.98 2.14 1.88
CA ILE A 37 -3.14 2.78 0.57
C ILE A 37 -4.28 3.80 0.52
N TYR A 38 -5.11 3.86 1.56
CA TYR A 38 -6.10 4.93 1.71
C TYR A 38 -5.42 6.22 2.17
N LYS A 39 -5.93 7.34 1.62
CA LYS A 39 -5.49 8.73 1.77
C LYS A 39 -3.97 8.96 1.81
#